data_AF-A0A938ILP1-F1
#
_entry.id   AF-A0A938ILP1-F1
#
_cell.length_a   1.000
_cell.length_b   1.000
_cell.length_c   1.000
_cell.angle_alpha   90.00
_cell.angle_beta   90.00
_cell.angle_gamma   90.00
#
_symmetry.space_group_name_H-M   'P 1'
#
loop_
_entity.id
_entity.type
_entity.pdbx_description
1 polymer ?
#
loop_
_entity_poly.entity_id
_entity_poly.type
_entity_poly.pdbx_seq_one_letter_code
_entity_poly.pdbx_strand_id
1 'polypeptide(L)' 'MNASDLTSLLGVHASMGSKILKGERSLTVEHLRKLAERFKVSPEVFMD' A
#
# COMPACT_ATOMS: atom_id res chain seq x y z
N MET A 1 3.34 -8.38 7.31
CA MET A 1 3.82 -7.38 6.34
C MET A 1 4.37 -6.21 7.14
N ASN A 2 5.65 -5.89 6.99
CA ASN A 2 6.31 -4.73 7.60
C ASN A 2 6.43 -3.57 6.57
N ALA A 3 7.00 -2.43 6.95
CA ALA A 3 7.15 -1.26 6.07
C ALA A 3 7.98 -1.58 4.81
N SER A 4 9.04 -2.39 4.95
CA SER A 4 9.92 -2.79 3.85
C SER A 4 9.19 -3.70 2.85
N ASP A 5 8.42 -4.66 3.35
CA ASP A 5 7.58 -5.53 2.53
C ASP A 5 6.57 -4.70 1.71
N LEU A 6 5.95 -3.70 2.36
CA LEU A 6 4.99 -2.81 1.71
C LEU A 6 5.66 -1.95 0.63
N THR A 7 6.85 -1.40 0.89
CA THR A 7 7.56 -0.59 -0.10
C THR A 7 7.99 -1.39 -1.31
N SER A 8 8.44 -2.63 -1.09
CA SER A 8 8.80 -3.56 -2.17
C SER A 8 7.57 -3.92 -3.02
N LEU A 9 6.43 -4.17 -2.39
CA LEU A 9 5.18 -4.49 -3.09
C LEU A 9 4.66 -3.30 -3.91
N LEU A 10 4.71 -2.09 -3.35
CA LEU A 10 4.17 -0.90 -4.01
C LEU A 10 5.13 -0.31 -5.06
N GLY A 11 6.42 -0.67 -5.01
CA GLY A 11 7.46 -0.10 -5.86
C GLY A 11 7.82 1.34 -5.45
N VAL A 12 7.71 1.67 -4.16
CA VAL A 12 7.98 3.01 -3.63
C VAL A 12 9.25 3.03 -2.79
N HIS A 13 9.82 4.21 -2.60
CA HIS A 13 11.02 4.39 -1.77
C HIS A 13 10.74 3.99 -0.31
N ALA A 14 11.71 3.36 0.36
CA ALA A 14 11.57 2.81 1.72
C ALA A 14 11.04 3.83 2.76
N SER A 15 11.44 5.10 2.63
CA SER A 15 10.98 6.20 3.50
C SER A 15 9.48 6.51 3.39
N MET A 16 8.80 6.01 2.35
CA MET A 16 7.36 6.17 2.16
C MET A 16 6.56 5.07 2.87
N GLY A 17 7.12 3.87 3.06
CA GLY A 17 6.40 2.75 3.67
C GLY A 17 5.96 3.04 5.09
N SER A 18 6.85 3.61 5.91
CA SER A 18 6.52 4.00 7.29
C SER A 18 5.47 5.11 7.36
N LYS A 19 5.51 6.08 6.43
CA LYS A 19 4.53 7.17 6.35
C LYS A 19 3.14 6.67 5.94
N ILE A 20 3.08 5.73 4.99
CA ILE A 20 1.82 5.09 4.59
C ILE A 20 1.22 4.31 5.77
N LEU A 21 2.03 3.50 6.46
CA LEU A 21 1.56 2.73 7.63
C LEU A 21 1.09 3.61 8.80
N LYS A 22 1.66 4.81 8.94
CA LYS A 22 1.23 5.81 9.94
C LYS A 22 0.05 6.67 9.50
N GLY A 23 -0.44 6.51 8.26
CA GLY A 23 -1.51 7.35 7.70
C GLY A 23 -1.06 8.77 7.33
N GLU A 24 0.23 9.08 7.41
CA GLU A 24 0.81 10.38 7.00
C GLU A 24 0.82 10.55 5.47
N ARG A 25 0.65 9.45 4.74
CA ARG A 25 0.54 9.45 3.28
C ARG A 25 -0.53 8.47 2.80
N SER A 26 -1.46 8.97 1.99
CA SER A 26 -2.51 8.15 1.39
C SER A 26 -1.97 7.24 0.27
N LEU A 27 -2.63 6.10 0.10
CA LEU A 27 -2.43 5.21 -1.06
C LEU A 27 -3.03 5.86 -2.32
N THR A 28 -2.36 5.70 -3.46
CA THR A 28 -2.92 6.09 -4.76
C THR A 28 -3.79 4.94 -5.28
N VAL A 29 -4.63 5.22 -6.29
CA VAL A 29 -5.42 4.18 -6.97
C VAL A 29 -4.55 3.04 -7.51
N GLU A 30 -3.33 3.34 -7.98
CA GLU A 30 -2.38 2.32 -8.43
C GLU A 30 -1.92 1.42 -7.29
N HIS A 31 -1.60 2.00 -6.12
CA HIS A 31 -1.23 1.22 -4.94
C HIS A 31 -2.38 0.30 -4.49
N LEU A 32 -3.61 0.81 -4.51
CA LEU A 32 -4.79 0.02 -4.17
C LEU A 32 -4.96 -1.18 -5.10
N ARG A 33 -4.73 -1.01 -6.41
CA ARG A 33 -4.77 -2.12 -7.38
C ARG A 33 -3.71 -3.19 -7.09
N LYS A 34 -2.45 -2.78 -6.81
CA LYS A 34 -1.37 -3.72 -6.46
C LYS A 34 -1.67 -4.50 -5.18
N LEU A 35 -2.24 -3.84 -4.17
CA LEU A 35 -2.66 -4.48 -2.92
C LEU A 35 -3.82 -5.46 -3.16
N ALA A 36 -4.84 -5.03 -3.90
CA ALA A 36 -5.99 -5.85 -4.26
C ALA A 36 -5.56 -7.13 -5.00
N GLU A 37 -4.66 -7.02 -5.98
CA GLU A 37 -4.10 -8.16 -6.71
C GLU A 37 -3.33 -9.11 -5.78
N ARG A 38 -2.47 -8.57 -4.90
CA ARG A 38 -1.67 -9.37 -3.96
C ARG A 38 -2.52 -10.15 -2.97
N PHE A 39 -3.57 -9.52 -2.44
CA PHE A 39 -4.44 -10.10 -1.42
C PHE A 39 -5.68 -10.80 -1.99
N LYS A 40 -5.86 -10.76 -3.33
CA LYS A 40 -7.02 -11.33 -4.04
C LYS A 40 -8.36 -10.82 -3.51
N VAL A 41 -8.42 -9.52 -3.23
CA VAL A 41 -9.59 -8.83 -2.68
C VAL A 41 -10.02 -7.69 -3.61
N SER A 42 -11.25 -7.20 -3.45
CA SER A 42 -11.69 -5.99 -4.17
C SER A 42 -10.89 -4.76 -3.68
N PRO A 43 -10.48 -3.82 -4.55
CA PRO A 43 -9.83 -2.57 -4.12
C PRO A 43 -10.65 -1.73 -3.14
N GLU A 44 -11.98 -1.89 -3.16
CA GLU A 44 -12.91 -1.17 -2.29
C GLU A 44 -12.69 -1.48 -0.80
N VAL A 45 -12.10 -2.63 -0.45
CA VAL A 45 -11.84 -2.98 0.97
C VAL A 45 -10.79 -2.08 1.64
N PHE A 46 -10.08 -1.28 0.84
CA PHE A 46 -9.08 -0.32 1.31
C PHE A 46 -9.58 1.13 1.28
N MET A 47 -10.86 1.33 0.95
CA MET A 47 -11.53 2.63 0.93
C MET A 47 -12.57 2.64 2.05
N ASP A 48 -12.52 3.67 2.90
CA ASP A 48 -13.60 4.03 3.84
C ASP A 48 -14.36 5.24 3.31
#